data_AF-A0A920HCB5-F1
#
_entry.id   AF-A0A920HCB5-F1
#
_cell.length_a   1.000
_cell.length_b   1.000
_cell.length_c   1.000
_cell.angle_alpha   90.00
_cell.angle_beta   90.00
_cell.angle_gamma   90.00
#
_symmetry.space_group_name_H-M   'P 1'
#
loop_
_entity.id
_entity.type
_entity.pdbx_description
1 polymer ?
#
loop_
_entity_poly.entity_id
_entity_poly.type
_entity_poly.pdbx_seq_one_letter_code
_entity_poly.pdbx_strand_id
1 'polypeptide(L)' 'MSKIKVKNPVIEMDGDEMTRIIWQKIKDKLIHPYLDIDLKYFDLSIEARDATDDQITIDAANAVKKIWGWYQMCHHHP' A
#
# COMPACT_ATOMS: atom_id res chain seq x y z
N MET A 1 20.48 -3.17 13.85
CA MET A 1 19.26 -2.89 14.66
C MET A 1 18.16 -3.84 14.23
N SER A 2 17.31 -4.29 15.16
CA SER A 2 16.09 -5.01 14.76
C SER A 2 15.14 -4.05 14.06
N LYS A 3 14.52 -4.48 12.97
CA LYS A 3 13.48 -3.70 12.29
C LYS A 3 12.25 -3.58 13.21
N ILE A 4 11.56 -2.46 13.14
CA ILE A 4 10.29 -2.26 13.83
C ILE A 4 9.23 -3.05 13.07
N LYS A 5 8.56 -3.97 13.76
CA LYS A 5 7.52 -4.81 13.15
C LYS A 5 6.19 -4.06 13.11
N VAL A 6 5.67 -3.83 11.93
CA VAL A 6 4.35 -3.22 11.72
C VAL A 6 3.31 -4.32 11.77
N LYS A 7 2.34 -4.20 12.68
CA LYS A 7 1.34 -5.26 12.93
C LYS A 7 0.31 -5.38 11.80
N ASN A 8 -0.07 -4.25 11.22
CA ASN A 8 -1.13 -4.19 10.23
C ASN A 8 -0.52 -3.95 8.83
N PRO A 9 -1.08 -4.58 7.78
CA PRO A 9 -0.62 -4.33 6.43
C PRO A 9 -0.93 -2.90 5.99
N VAL A 10 -0.12 -2.37 5.09
CA VAL A 10 -0.33 -1.07 4.46
C VAL A 10 -0.60 -1.27 2.97
N ILE A 11 -1.58 -0.53 2.44
CA ILE A 11 -1.84 -0.52 1.00
C ILE A 11 -0.83 0.39 0.32
N GLU A 12 -0.15 -0.13 -0.69
CA GLU A 12 0.72 0.61 -1.58
C GLU A 12 0.01 0.75 -2.93
N MET A 13 -0.22 2.00 -3.36
CA MET A 13 -0.77 2.33 -4.67
C MET A 13 0.36 3.00 -5.46
N ASP A 14 0.86 2.30 -6.46
CA ASP A 14 1.95 2.80 -7.30
C ASP A 14 1.40 3.65 -8.44
N GLY A 15 2.16 4.68 -8.83
CA GLY A 15 1.80 5.61 -9.89
C GLY A 15 2.76 5.52 -11.08
N ASP A 16 2.71 6.53 -11.94
CA ASP A 16 3.40 6.52 -13.23
C ASP A 16 4.74 7.29 -13.24
N GLU A 17 5.54 6.99 -14.27
CA GLU A 17 6.72 7.73 -14.69
C GLU A 17 7.79 7.92 -13.58
N MET A 18 8.17 9.17 -13.30
CA MET A 18 9.23 9.53 -12.36
C MET A 18 8.84 9.25 -10.91
N THR A 19 7.54 9.24 -10.60
CA THR A 19 7.06 9.05 -9.23
C THR A 19 7.33 7.62 -8.74
N ARG A 20 7.16 6.62 -9.61
CA ARG A 20 7.50 5.21 -9.34
C ARG A 20 8.96 5.01 -8.95
N ILE A 21 9.88 5.67 -9.66
CA ILE A 21 11.32 5.59 -9.39
C ILE A 21 11.68 6.27 -8.06
N ILE A 22 11.09 7.45 -7.79
CA ILE A 22 11.30 8.15 -6.51
C ILE A 22 10.73 7.33 -5.35
N TRP A 23 9.56 6.74 -5.53
CA TRP A 23 8.89 5.92 -4.53
C TRP A 23 9.73 4.69 -4.15
N GLN A 24 10.28 3.98 -5.13
CA GLN A 24 11.20 2.88 -4.87
C GLN A 24 12.43 3.33 -4.06
N LYS A 25 13.03 4.48 -4.40
CA LYS A 25 14.16 5.04 -3.64
C LYS A 25 13.80 5.38 -2.20
N ILE A 26 12.59 5.88 -1.96
CA ILE A 26 12.08 6.16 -0.60
C ILE A 26 11.95 4.84 0.18
N LYS A 27 11.33 3.82 -0.42
CA LYS A 27 11.16 2.52 0.23
C LYS A 27 12.50 1.90 0.64
N ASP A 28 13.46 1.89 -0.29
CA ASP A 28 14.75 1.25 -0.08
C ASP A 28 15.64 1.98 0.93
N LYS A 29 15.58 3.31 0.97
CA LYS A 29 16.45 4.11 1.85
C LYS A 29 15.82 4.46 3.18
N LEU A 30 14.49 4.63 3.23
CA LEU A 30 13.81 5.25 4.36
C LEU A 30 12.77 4.34 5.04
N ILE A 31 12.33 3.24 4.39
CA ILE A 31 11.29 2.36 4.94
C ILE A 31 11.86 0.98 5.26
N HIS A 32 12.26 0.21 4.25
CA HIS A 32 12.72 -1.19 4.41
C HIS A 32 13.95 -1.40 5.33
N PRO A 33 14.87 -0.43 5.49
CA PRO A 33 15.96 -0.57 6.47
C PRO A 33 15.47 -0.55 7.92
N TYR A 34 14.31 0.08 8.18
CA TYR A 34 13.82 0.38 9.53
C TYR A 34 12.56 -0.39 9.89
N LEU A 35 11.71 -0.71 8.91
CA LEU A 35 10.40 -1.34 9.11
C LEU A 35 10.35 -2.74 8.48
N ASP A 36 9.79 -3.69 9.23
CA ASP A 36 9.30 -4.97 8.74
C ASP A 36 7.77 -4.83 8.57
N ILE A 37 7.34 -4.67 7.31
CA ILE A 37 5.98 -4.24 6.95
C ILE A 37 5.44 -5.07 5.78
N ASP A 38 4.19 -5.51 5.89
CA ASP A 38 3.45 -6.16 4.81
C ASP A 38 2.81 -5.08 3.93
N LEU A 39 3.33 -4.91 2.71
CA LEU A 39 2.79 -3.98 1.71
C LEU A 39 1.90 -4.74 0.74
N LYS A 40 0.62 -4.35 0.68
CA LYS A 40 -0.33 -4.83 -0.33
C LYS A 40 -0.27 -3.90 -1.53
N TYR A 41 0.39 -4.38 -2.58
CA TYR A 41 0.67 -3.61 -3.79
C TYR A 41 -0.49 -3.61 -4.78
N PHE A 42 -0.84 -2.44 -5.29
CA PHE A 42 -1.76 -2.22 -6.41
C PHE A 42 -1.07 -1.30 -7.42
N ASP A 43 -0.92 -1.78 -8.66
CA ASP A 43 -0.40 -0.97 -9.76
C ASP A 43 -1.56 -0.13 -10.33
N LEU A 44 -1.55 1.18 -10.10
CA LEU A 44 -2.57 2.09 -10.63
C LEU A 44 -2.06 2.87 -11.85
N SER A 45 -1.01 2.36 -12.51
CA SER A 45 -0.57 2.87 -13.81
C SER A 45 -1.68 2.86 -14.84
N ILE A 46 -1.58 3.74 -15.83
CA ILE A 46 -2.58 3.82 -16.89
C ILE A 46 -2.68 2.50 -17.66
N GLU A 47 -1.57 1.80 -17.88
CA GLU A 47 -1.55 0.50 -18.56
C GLU A 47 -2.25 -0.59 -17.75
N ALA A 48 -2.05 -0.61 -16.43
CA ALA A 48 -2.72 -1.58 -15.55
C ALA A 48 -4.23 -1.31 -15.46
N ARG A 49 -4.61 -0.04 -15.45
CA ARG A 49 -6.03 0.37 -15.45
C ARG A 49 -6.70 0.01 -16.77
N ASP A 50 -6.07 0.29 -17.90
CA ASP A 50 -6.61 -0.08 -19.22
C ASP A 50 -6.73 -1.61 -19.38
N ALA A 51 -5.69 -2.35 -18.99
CA ALA A 51 -5.68 -3.82 -19.06
C ALA A 51 -6.72 -4.52 -18.17
N THR A 52 -7.27 -3.82 -17.18
CA THR A 52 -8.23 -4.37 -16.22
C THR A 52 -9.61 -3.72 -16.29
N ASP A 53 -9.89 -2.91 -17.31
CA ASP A 53 -11.12 -2.11 -17.40
C ASP A 53 -11.37 -1.31 -16.10
N ASP A 54 -10.30 -0.77 -15.52
CA ASP A 54 -10.24 -0.01 -14.26
C ASP A 54 -10.65 -0.81 -13.00
N GLN A 55 -10.79 -2.14 -13.09
CA GLN A 55 -11.12 -3.00 -11.95
C GLN A 55 -10.06 -2.94 -10.84
N ILE A 56 -8.78 -2.77 -11.20
CA ILE A 56 -7.69 -2.64 -10.22
C ILE A 56 -7.86 -1.43 -9.29
N THR A 57 -8.46 -0.35 -9.78
CA THR A 57 -8.77 0.86 -9.01
C THR A 57 -9.86 0.58 -7.97
N ILE A 58 -10.89 -0.20 -8.36
CA ILE A 58 -11.97 -0.62 -7.46
C ILE A 58 -11.42 -1.54 -6.36
N ASP A 59 -10.55 -2.47 -6.72
CA ASP A 59 -9.95 -3.42 -5.79
C ASP A 59 -9.05 -2.72 -4.78
N ALA A 60 -8.24 -1.73 -5.22
CA ALA A 60 -7.44 -0.89 -4.34
C ALA A 60 -8.32 -0.13 -3.33
N ALA A 61 -9.41 0.49 -3.79
CA ALA A 61 -10.35 1.21 -2.92
C ALA A 61 -11.01 0.27 -1.89
N ASN A 62 -11.42 -0.92 -2.30
CA ASN A 62 -11.98 -1.94 -1.41
C ASN A 62 -10.97 -2.43 -0.37
N ALA A 63 -9.70 -2.60 -0.76
CA ALA A 63 -8.62 -3.00 0.14
C ALA A 63 -8.36 -1.93 1.22
N VAL A 64 -8.32 -0.65 0.83
CA VAL A 64 -8.21 0.48 1.77
C VAL A 64 -9.39 0.48 2.74
N LYS A 65 -10.63 0.38 2.23
CA LYS A 65 -11.84 0.35 3.06
C LYS A 65 -11.80 -0.79 4.07
N LYS A 66 -11.34 -1.98 3.67
CA LYS A 66 -11.23 -3.14 4.55
C LYS A 66 -10.25 -2.91 5.70
N ILE A 67 -9.06 -2.36 5.42
CA ILE A 67 -8.05 -2.08 6.45
C ILE A 67 -8.51 -0.96 7.38
N TRP A 68 -9.13 0.08 6.84
CA TRP A 68 -9.63 1.19 7.65
C TRP A 68 -10.82 0.78 8.52
N GLY A 69 -11.72 -0.04 7.99
CA GLY A 69 -12.80 -0.67 8.77
C GLY A 69 -12.25 -1.57 9.88
N TRP A 70 -11.21 -2.38 9.59
CA TRP A 70 -10.50 -3.16 10.61
C TRP A 70 -9.89 -2.27 11.70
N TYR A 71 -9.26 -1.16 11.33
CA TYR A 71 -8.72 -0.19 12.27
C TYR A 71 -9.81 0.38 13.19
N GLN A 72 -10.96 0.78 12.61
CA GLN A 72 -12.09 1.25 13.40
C GLN A 72 -12.60 0.18 14.38
N MET A 73 -12.75 -1.08 13.95
CA MET A 73 -13.18 -2.17 14.84
C MET A 73 -12.19 -2.42 15.99
N CYS A 74 -10.89 -2.41 15.72
CA CYS A 74 -9.86 -2.60 16.76
C CYS A 74 -9.83 -1.47 17.80
N HIS A 75 -10.30 -0.27 17.46
CA HIS A 75 -10.27 0.91 18.33
C HIS A 75 -11.65 1.32 18.89
N HIS A 76 -12.74 0.66 18.47
CA HIS A 76 -14.10 0.90 18.98
C HIS A 76 -14.67 -0.26 19.81
N HIS A 77 -13.86 -1.22 20.21
CA HIS A 77 -14.23 -2.15 21.28
C HIS A 77 -13.85 -1.53 22.65
N PRO A 78 -14.84 -1.20 23.52
CA PRO A 78 -14.58 -0.84 24.92
C PRO A 78 -14.07 -2.04 25.73
#